data_AF-A0A534TUK0-F1
#
_entry.id   AF-A0A534TUK0-F1
#
_cell.length_a   1.000
_cell.length_b   1.000
_cell.length_c   1.000
_cell.angle_alpha   90.00
_cell.angle_beta   90.00
_cell.angle_gamma   90.00
#
_symmetry.space_group_name_H-M   'P 1'
#
loop_
_entity.id
_entity.type
_entity.pdbx_description
1 polymer ?
#
loop_
_entity_poly.entity_id
_entity_poly.type
_entity_poly.pdbx_seq_one_letter_code
_entity_poly.pdbx_strand_id
1 'polypeptide(L)'
;MPADHAERYLRLAESLVLTIIMTGEVLVTKAGVTLRKLNPRDFFGEMALFDGGMRSATVTAVDTVRFLRLSRDAVLQIMEEQPASAIAICQTLSRRLRDLLGERS
;
A
#
# COMPACT_ATOMS: atom_id res chain seq x y z
N MET A 1 3.25 13.81 -19.70
CA MET A 1 4.06 13.62 -18.48
C MET A 1 4.65 12.21 -18.56
N PRO A 2 5.97 12.04 -18.74
CA PRO A 2 6.52 10.75 -19.15
C PRO A 2 6.66 9.79 -17.97
N ALA A 3 6.43 8.50 -18.23
CA ALA A 3 6.33 7.37 -17.30
C ALA A 3 7.55 7.14 -16.38
N ASP A 4 8.68 7.81 -16.67
CA ASP A 4 9.98 7.62 -16.04
C ASP A 4 10.02 8.03 -14.55
N HIS A 5 9.16 8.96 -14.12
CA HIS A 5 9.06 9.31 -12.69
C HIS A 5 8.31 8.25 -11.86
N ALA A 6 7.30 7.58 -12.42
CA ALA A 6 6.52 6.59 -11.68
C ALA A 6 7.36 5.35 -11.33
N GLU A 7 8.17 4.87 -12.27
CA GLU A 7 9.08 3.73 -12.06
C GLU A 7 10.20 4.05 -11.05
N ARG A 8 10.68 5.30 -11.00
CA ARG A 8 11.77 5.72 -10.10
C ARG A 8 11.32 5.92 -8.65
N TYR A 9 10.10 6.41 -8.42
CA TYR A 9 9.59 6.64 -7.06
C TYR A 9 9.13 5.36 -6.35
N LEU A 10 8.67 4.34 -7.08
CA LEU A 10 8.27 3.05 -6.50
C LEU A 10 9.45 2.21 -5.98
N ARG A 11 10.66 2.41 -6.52
CA ARG A 11 11.91 1.84 -5.97
C ARG A 11 12.46 2.60 -4.76
N LEU A 12 12.13 3.88 -4.60
CA LEU A 12 12.65 4.79 -3.55
C LEU A 12 11.58 5.12 -2.50
N ALA A 13 10.78 4.14 -2.13
CA ALA A 13 9.73 4.34 -1.16
C ALA A 13 10.34 4.41 0.26
N GLU A 14 10.75 5.61 0.65
CA GLU A 14 11.18 6.00 2.00
C GLU A 14 10.30 5.35 3.07
N SER A 15 10.92 4.97 4.18
CA SER A 15 10.56 3.81 4.99
C SER A 15 9.29 3.93 5.84
N LEU A 16 8.47 4.99 5.77
CA LEU A 16 7.35 5.21 6.72
C LEU A 16 6.12 5.92 6.11
N VAL A 17 5.81 5.66 4.84
CA VAL A 17 4.64 6.26 4.17
C VAL A 17 3.61 5.22 3.74
N LEU A 18 2.35 5.49 4.10
CA LEU A 18 1.19 4.80 3.54
C LEU A 18 0.92 5.39 2.16
N THR A 19 0.76 4.54 1.15
CA THR A 19 0.45 4.98 -0.21
C THR A 19 -0.92 4.45 -0.61
N ILE A 20 -1.83 5.35 -0.97
CA ILE A 20 -3.19 5.03 -1.44
C ILE A 20 -3.24 5.22 -2.95
N ILE A 21 -3.75 4.24 -3.67
CA ILE A 21 -3.90 4.30 -5.13
C ILE A 21 -5.17 5.09 -5.45
N MET A 22 -5.03 6.17 -6.20
CA MET A 22 -6.16 6.99 -6.63
C MET A 22 -6.67 6.55 -8.00
N THR A 23 -5.77 6.22 -8.93
CA THR A 23 -6.06 5.69 -10.27
C THR A 23 -4.93 4.79 -10.76
N GLY A 24 -5.23 3.89 -11.69
CA GLY A 24 -4.26 2.92 -12.24
C GLY A 24 -4.13 1.67 -11.38
N GLU A 25 -3.21 0.79 -11.76
CA GLU A 25 -3.02 -0.51 -11.14
C GLU A 25 -1.55 -0.77 -10.78
N VAL A 26 -1.31 -1.46 -9.67
CA VAL A 26 0.04 -1.88 -9.27
C VAL A 26 0.08 -3.38 -8.92
N LEU A 27 1.23 -3.99 -9.13
CA LEU A 27 1.54 -5.36 -8.72
C LEU A 27 2.47 -5.34 -7.52
N VAL A 28 2.20 -6.21 -6.55
CA VAL A 28 3.06 -6.45 -5.41
C VAL A 28 3.74 -7.80 -5.61
N THR A 29 5.06 -7.79 -5.66
CA THR A 29 5.89 -8.98 -5.91
C THR A 29 6.90 -9.19 -4.79
N LYS A 30 7.18 -10.45 -4.43
CA LYS A 30 8.25 -10.82 -3.49
C LYS A 30 9.05 -11.98 -4.06
N ALA A 31 10.37 -11.83 -4.14
CA ALA A 31 11.26 -12.84 -4.72
C ALA A 31 10.82 -13.33 -6.12
N GLY A 32 10.34 -12.41 -6.96
CA GLY A 32 9.86 -12.71 -8.32
C GLY A 32 8.44 -13.28 -8.40
N VAL A 33 7.80 -13.59 -7.28
CA VAL A 33 6.42 -14.10 -7.23
C VAL A 33 5.45 -12.94 -7.04
N THR A 34 4.40 -12.89 -7.87
CA THR A 34 3.29 -11.93 -7.68
C THR A 34 2.46 -12.38 -6.49
N LEU A 35 2.40 -11.54 -5.45
CA LEU A 35 1.60 -11.79 -4.26
C LEU A 35 0.17 -11.27 -4.43
N ARG A 36 0.02 -10.07 -4.99
CA ARG A 36 -1.30 -9.46 -5.21
C ARG A 36 -1.26 -8.34 -6.25
N LYS A 37 -2.40 -8.09 -6.86
CA LYS A 37 -2.69 -6.88 -7.65
C LYS A 37 -3.48 -5.91 -6.78
N LEU A 38 -3.14 -4.62 -6.83
CA LEU A 38 -3.85 -3.56 -6.13
C LEU A 38 -4.47 -2.59 -7.14
N ASN A 39 -5.69 -2.18 -6.84
CA ASN A 39 -6.55 -1.37 -7.68
C ASN A 39 -6.79 0.01 -7.04
N PRO A 40 -7.49 0.94 -7.73
CA PRO A 40 -7.88 2.20 -7.12
C PRO A 40 -8.59 1.98 -5.77
N ARG A 41 -8.26 2.82 -4.79
CA ARG A 41 -8.66 2.78 -3.38
C ARG A 41 -7.94 1.75 -2.50
N ASP A 42 -7.13 0.86 -3.07
CA ASP A 42 -6.21 0.04 -2.27
C ASP A 42 -5.02 0.87 -1.78
N PHE A 43 -4.38 0.40 -0.71
CA PHE A 43 -3.17 1.01 -0.16
C PHE A 43 -2.05 0.02 0.15
N PHE A 44 -0.81 0.48 0.27
CA PHE A 44 0.32 -0.33 0.70
C PHE A 44 1.31 0.48 1.54
N GLY A 45 2.22 -0.22 2.23
CA GLY A 45 3.17 0.39 3.19
C GLY A 45 2.65 0.38 4.63
N GLU A 46 1.55 -0.33 4.87
CA GLU A 46 0.90 -0.48 6.16
C GLU A 46 1.78 -1.16 7.21
N MET A 47 2.61 -2.12 6.79
CA MET A 47 3.50 -2.85 7.70
C MET A 47 4.49 -1.88 8.31
N ALA A 48 5.27 -1.19 7.47
CA ALA A 48 6.23 -0.19 7.93
C ALA A 48 5.60 0.95 8.76
N LEU A 49 4.36 1.32 8.46
CA LEU A 49 3.62 2.35 9.21
C LEU A 49 3.23 1.91 10.64
N PHE A 50 2.73 0.68 10.79
CA PHE A 50 2.17 0.18 12.05
C PHE A 50 3.14 -0.68 12.89
N ASP A 51 4.01 -1.46 12.25
CA ASP A 51 4.96 -2.36 12.91
C ASP A 51 6.42 -1.86 12.88
N GLY A 52 6.72 -0.78 12.16
CA GLY A 52 8.08 -0.21 12.02
C GLY A 52 9.05 -1.10 11.24
N GLY A 53 8.54 -2.17 10.64
CA GLY A 53 9.27 -3.21 9.94
C GLY A 53 9.70 -2.80 8.54
N MET A 54 10.68 -3.55 8.04
CA MET A 54 11.26 -3.33 6.71
C MET A 54 10.26 -3.67 5.61
N ARG A 55 10.34 -2.97 4.47
CA ARG A 55 9.54 -3.30 3.28
C ARG A 55 9.74 -4.77 2.90
N SER A 56 8.65 -5.52 2.87
CA SER A 56 8.64 -6.98 2.70
C SER A 56 8.42 -7.45 1.26
N ALA A 57 8.09 -6.53 0.35
CA ALA A 57 7.78 -6.79 -1.06
C ALA A 57 8.05 -5.55 -1.94
N THR A 58 8.27 -5.77 -3.23
CA THR A 58 8.38 -4.74 -4.26
C THR A 58 6.99 -4.41 -4.81
N VAL A 59 6.71 -3.13 -5.01
CA VAL A 59 5.49 -2.67 -5.68
C VAL A 59 5.89 -2.06 -7.02
N THR A 60 5.19 -2.42 -8.10
CA THR A 60 5.48 -1.97 -9.46
C THR A 60 4.19 -1.50 -10.11
N ALA A 61 4.20 -0.33 -10.76
CA ALA A 61 3.06 0.14 -11.53
C ALA A 61 2.90 -0.71 -12.80
N VAL A 62 1.66 -1.08 -13.11
CA VAL A 62 1.31 -1.77 -14.36
C VAL A 62 1.10 -0.76 -15.49
N ASP A 63 0.59 0.42 -15.13
CA ASP A 63 0.27 1.52 -16.03
C ASP A 63 0.56 2.89 -15.38
N THR A 64 -0.04 3.97 -15.92
CA THR A 64 0.06 5.30 -15.29
C THR A 64 -0.78 5.35 -14.02
N VAL A 65 -0.09 5.34 -12.88
CA VAL A 65 -0.71 5.37 -11.55
C VAL A 65 -0.66 6.77 -10.94
N ARG A 66 -1.76 7.20 -10.33
CA ARG A 66 -1.76 8.32 -9.38
C ARG A 66 -1.98 7.80 -7.98
N PHE A 67 -1.20 8.29 -7.03
CA PHE A 67 -1.28 7.87 -5.64
C PHE A 67 -1.18 9.04 -4.68
N LEU A 68 -1.74 8.87 -3.49
CA LEU A 68 -1.58 9.75 -2.35
C LEU A 68 -0.57 9.12 -1.38
N ARG A 69 0.46 9.89 -0.97
CA ARG A 69 1.40 9.49 0.09
C ARG A 69 1.02 10.17 1.38
N LEU A 70 0.87 9.40 2.45
CA LEU A 70 0.60 9.88 3.80
C LEU A 70 1.75 9.47 4.70
N SER A 71 2.30 10.43 5.45
CA SER A 71 3.25 10.14 6.52
C SER A 71 2.54 9.43 7.68
N ARG A 72 3.30 8.77 8.55
CA ARG A 72 2.76 8.17 9.77
C ARG A 72 1.94 9.15 10.60
N ASP A 73 2.48 10.34 10.84
CA ASP A 73 1.81 11.36 11.65
C ASP A 73 0.51 11.83 10.99
N ALA A 74 0.49 11.99 9.66
CA ALA A 74 -0.73 12.33 8.94
C ALA A 74 -1.78 11.21 9.03
N VAL A 75 -1.38 9.95 8.98
CA VAL A 75 -2.31 8.83 9.16
C VAL A 75 -2.89 8.83 10.58
N LEU A 76 -2.06 9.02 11.60
CA LEU A 76 -2.53 9.08 13.00
C LEU A 76 -3.50 10.24 13.21
N GLN A 77 -3.17 11.43 12.71
CA GLN A 77 -4.04 12.60 12.80
C GLN A 77 -5.40 12.34 12.11
N ILE A 78 -5.40 11.75 10.90
CA ILE A 78 -6.65 11.41 10.20
C ILE A 78 -7.47 10.37 10.99
N MET A 79 -6.82 9.42 11.66
CA MET A 79 -7.53 8.43 12.47
C MET A 79 -8.16 9.05 13.73
N GLU A 80 -7.52 10.06 14.31
CA GLU A 80 -8.06 10.83 15.45
C GLU A 80 -9.22 11.74 15.03
N GLU A 81 -9.07 12.46 13.92
CA GLU A 81 -10.08 13.41 13.41
C GLU A 81 -11.27 12.71 12.74
N GLN A 82 -11.03 11.57 12.08
CA GLN A 82 -12.03 10.84 11.29
C GLN A 82 -12.00 9.33 11.65
N PRO A 83 -12.69 8.90 12.72
CA PRO A 83 -12.71 7.51 13.17
C PRO A 83 -13.15 6.49 12.09
N ALA A 84 -13.98 6.91 11.14
CA ALA A 84 -14.40 6.08 10.01
C ALA A 84 -13.22 5.62 9.12
N SER A 85 -12.17 6.43 8.99
CA SER A 85 -10.96 6.10 8.24
C SER A 85 -10.19 4.95 8.90
N ALA A 86 -10.09 4.95 10.23
CA ALA A 86 -9.47 3.88 10.99
C ALA A 86 -10.19 2.54 10.77
N ILE A 87 -11.53 2.55 10.77
CA ILE A 87 -12.34 1.36 10.49
C ILE A 87 -12.06 0.82 9.08
N ALA A 88 -11.99 1.68 8.06
CA ALA A 88 -11.70 1.27 6.68
C ALA A 88 -10.31 0.62 6.54
N ILE A 89 -9.31 1.16 7.24
CA ILE A 89 -7.97 0.57 7.33
C ILE A 89 -8.06 -0.83 7.97
N CYS A 90 -8.66 -0.94 9.16
CA CYS A 90 -8.82 -2.21 9.87
C CYS A 90 -9.52 -3.26 9.02
N GLN A 91 -10.61 -2.91 8.34
CA GLN A 91 -11.33 -3.84 7.45
C GLN A 91 -10.46 -4.34 6.30
N THR A 92 -9.61 -3.48 5.75
CA THR A 92 -8.68 -3.85 4.68
C THR A 92 -7.60 -4.79 5.19
N LEU A 93 -7.04 -4.52 6.37
CA LEU A 93 -6.08 -5.41 7.03
C LEU A 93 -6.70 -6.77 7.35
N SER A 94 -7.93 -6.81 7.87
CA SER A 94 -8.65 -8.05 8.15
C SER A 94 -8.92 -8.87 6.89
N ARG A 95 -9.26 -8.23 5.76
CA ARG A 95 -9.39 -8.94 4.45
C ARG A 95 -8.08 -9.59 4.06
N ARG A 96 -6.98 -8.82 4.06
CA ARG A 96 -5.64 -9.34 3.70
C ARG A 96 -5.20 -10.49 4.59
N LEU A 97 -5.46 -10.41 5.90
CA LEU A 97 -5.14 -11.49 6.82
C LEU A 97 -5.94 -12.76 6.47
N ARG A 98 -7.22 -12.63 6.12
CA ARG A 98 -8.01 -13.77 5.65
C ARG A 98 -7.47 -14.35 4.35
N ASP A 99 -7.05 -13.52 3.40
CA ASP A 99 -6.48 -14.00 2.14
C ASP A 99 -5.20 -14.81 2.39
N LEU A 100 -4.32 -14.33 3.29
CA LEU A 100 -3.10 -15.03 3.68
C LEU A 100 -3.35 -16.34 4.46
N LEU A 101 -4.38 -16.36 5.32
CA LEU A 101 -4.74 -17.54 6.11
C LEU A 101 -5.62 -18.54 5.31
N GLY A 102 -6.24 -18.08 4.22
CA GLY A 102 -7.16 -18.86 3.37
C GLY A 102 -6.46 -19.74 2.34
N GLU A 103 -5.16 -19.55 2.09
CA GLU A 103 -4.37 -20.41 1.21
C GLU A 103 -3.84 -21.66 1.94
N ARG A 104 -4.74 -22.47 2.53
CA ARG A 104 -4.48 -23.89 2.91
C ARG A 104 -5.75 -24.73 2.82
N SER A 105 -6.47 -24.69 1.70
CA SER A 105 -7.52 -25.67 1.38
C SER A 105 -7.37 -26.15 -0.05
#